data_AF-A0A942USH3-F1
#
_entry.id   AF-A0A942USH3-F1
#
_cell.length_a   1.000
_cell.length_b   1.000
_cell.length_c   1.000
_cell.angle_alpha   90.00
_cell.angle_beta   90.00
_cell.angle_gamma   90.00
#
_symmetry.space_group_name_H-M   'P 1'
#
loop_
_entity.id
_entity.type
_entity.pdbx_description
1 polymer ?
#
loop_
_entity_poly.entity_id
_entity_poly.type
_entity_poly.pdbx_seq_one_letter_code
_entity_poly.pdbx_strand_id
1 'polypeptide(L)'
;MKKIIRIIGIIAAVITISNSLIFLIKDIYIPALGPFSLGIVMLSIIYSNKQRYNQGSIKKGQWRFTLIVGLIAVTLNIAAGTSQLIVAFN
;
A
#
# COMPACT_ATOMS: atom_id res chain seq x y z
N MET A 1 -18.98 0.75 4.66
CA MET A 1 -17.84 0.64 3.72
C MET A 1 -16.70 1.63 3.99
N LYS A 2 -16.94 2.95 4.12
CA LYS A 2 -15.87 3.95 4.38
C LYS A 2 -14.99 3.63 5.61
N LYS A 3 -15.60 3.23 6.74
CA LYS A 3 -14.87 2.83 7.95
C LYS A 3 -14.01 1.58 7.74
N ILE A 4 -14.52 0.60 7.00
CA ILE A 4 -13.83 -0.69 6.77
C ILE A 4 -12.55 -0.50 5.97
N ILE A 5 -12.60 0.26 4.86
CA ILE A 5 -11.40 0.51 4.04
C ILE A 5 -10.35 1.31 4.81
N ARG A 6 -10.77 2.27 5.65
CA ARG A 6 -9.87 3.01 6.52
C ARG A 6 -9.19 2.09 7.54
N ILE A 7 -9.94 1.17 8.16
CA ILE A 7 -9.42 0.18 9.10
C ILE A 7 -8.41 -0.74 8.41
N ILE A 8 -8.76 -1.28 7.24
CA ILE A 8 -7.86 -2.14 6.44
C ILE A 8 -6.56 -1.40 6.10
N GLY A 9 -6.65 -0.15 5.67
CA GLY A 9 -5.47 0.67 5.37
C GLY A 9 -4.60 0.94 6.59
N ILE A 10 -5.19 1.18 7.76
CA ILE A 10 -4.44 1.37 9.02
C ILE A 10 -3.76 0.06 9.42
N ILE A 11 -4.45 -1.08 9.36
CA ILE A 11 -3.87 -2.39 9.66
C ILE A 11 -2.68 -2.68 8.73
N ALA A 12 -2.85 -2.46 7.42
CA ALA A 12 -1.78 -2.64 6.45
C ALA A 12 -0.58 -1.70 6.70
N ALA A 13 -0.83 -0.45 7.11
CA ALA A 13 0.23 0.47 7.48
C ALA A 13 0.98 0.01 8.74
N VAL A 14 0.27 -0.46 9.76
CA VAL A 14 0.86 -1.02 10.99
C VAL A 14 1.70 -2.25 10.66
N ILE A 15 1.20 -3.15 9.83
CA ILE A 15 1.95 -4.34 9.37
C ILE A 15 3.23 -3.92 8.64
N THR A 16 3.13 -2.94 7.74
CA THR A 16 4.28 -2.42 6.99
C THR A 16 5.36 -1.88 7.93
N ILE A 17 4.98 -0.97 8.84
CA ILE A 17 5.90 -0.32 9.79
C ILE A 17 6.53 -1.37 10.71
N SER A 18 5.72 -2.30 11.21
CA SER A 18 6.20 -3.37 12.09
C SER A 18 7.19 -4.29 11.37
N ASN A 19 6.89 -4.68 10.13
CA ASN A 19 7.78 -5.52 9.33
C ASN A 19 9.11 -4.80 9.04
N SER A 20 9.08 -3.51 8.70
CA SER A 20 10.29 -2.71 8.49
C SER A 20 11.13 -2.56 9.76
N LEU A 21 10.50 -2.37 10.93
CA LEU A 21 11.19 -2.32 12.22
C LEU A 21 11.82 -3.66 12.60
N ILE A 22 11.08 -4.76 12.40
CA ILE A 22 11.58 -6.11 12.70
C ILE A 22 12.77 -6.46 11.81
N PHE A 23 12.71 -6.11 10.52
CA PHE A 23 13.83 -6.26 9.59
C PHE A 23 15.05 -5.46 10.06
N LEU A 24 14.88 -4.19 10.43
CA LEU A 24 15.97 -3.34 10.93
C LEU A 24 16.62 -3.82 12.23
N ILE A 25 15.82 -4.37 13.17
CA ILE A 25 16.29 -4.70 14.53
C ILE A 25 16.80 -6.14 14.63
N LYS A 26 16.16 -7.08 13.94
CA LYS A 26 16.41 -8.52 14.13
C LYS A 26 16.87 -9.23 12.85
N ASP A 27 17.00 -8.53 11.73
CA ASP A 27 17.24 -9.13 10.40
C ASP A 27 16.21 -10.21 10.01
N ILE A 28 15.05 -10.23 10.69
CA ILE A 28 13.97 -11.16 10.37
C ILE A 28 13.22 -10.56 9.18
N TYR A 29 13.35 -11.23 8.05
CA TYR A 29 12.73 -10.85 6.81
C TYR A 29 11.57 -11.79 6.47
N ILE A 30 10.34 -11.25 6.44
CA ILE A 30 9.18 -11.98 5.91
C ILE A 30 9.02 -11.57 4.45
N PRO A 31 9.30 -12.46 3.48
CA PRO A 31 9.23 -12.14 2.07
C PRO A 31 7.83 -11.69 1.69
N ALA A 32 7.76 -10.69 0.81
CA ALA A 32 6.53 -10.14 0.22
C ALA A 32 5.55 -9.45 1.17
N LEU A 33 5.69 -9.59 2.50
CA LEU A 33 4.81 -8.96 3.47
C LEU A 33 4.83 -7.43 3.33
N GLY A 34 6.03 -6.84 3.23
CA GLY A 34 6.22 -5.39 3.09
C GLY A 34 5.64 -4.82 1.78
N PRO A 35 6.02 -5.36 0.60
CA PRO A 35 5.46 -4.89 -0.66
C PRO A 35 3.94 -5.04 -0.74
N PHE A 36 3.38 -6.19 -0.33
CA PHE A 36 1.93 -6.37 -0.40
C PHE A 36 1.17 -5.45 0.56
N SER A 37 1.68 -5.24 1.78
CA SER A 37 1.06 -4.31 2.73
C SER A 37 1.11 -2.86 2.22
N LEU A 38 2.21 -2.43 1.60
CA LEU A 38 2.30 -1.13 0.92
C LEU A 38 1.31 -1.01 -0.24
N GLY A 39 1.12 -2.07 -1.03
CA GLY A 39 0.11 -2.11 -2.08
C GLY A 39 -1.31 -1.83 -1.55
N ILE A 40 -1.68 -2.47 -0.43
CA ILE A 40 -2.98 -2.25 0.23
C ILE A 40 -3.12 -0.81 0.76
N VAL A 41 -2.04 -0.24 1.31
CA VAL A 41 -2.01 1.16 1.74
C VAL A 41 -2.25 2.09 0.55
N MET A 42 -1.61 1.86 -0.60
CA MET A 42 -1.80 2.70 -1.78
C MET A 42 -3.22 2.63 -2.34
N LEU A 43 -3.83 1.44 -2.37
CA LEU A 43 -5.26 1.30 -2.73
C LEU A 43 -6.18 2.06 -1.76
N SER A 44 -5.84 2.04 -0.46
CA SER A 44 -6.58 2.78 0.57
C SER A 44 -6.45 4.31 0.39
N ILE A 45 -5.27 4.80 -0.03
CA ILE A 45 -5.03 6.21 -0.36
C ILE A 45 -5.82 6.61 -1.61
N ILE A 46 -5.80 5.79 -2.68
CA ILE A 46 -6.60 6.03 -3.89
C ILE A 46 -8.08 6.12 -3.52
N TYR A 47 -8.61 5.16 -2.75
CA TYR A 47 -10.00 5.21 -2.33
C TYR A 47 -10.33 6.47 -1.52
N SER A 48 -9.45 6.85 -0.59
CA SER A 48 -9.64 8.04 0.26
C SER A 48 -9.63 9.33 -0.57
N ASN A 49 -8.71 9.45 -1.54
CA ASN A 49 -8.67 10.60 -2.43
C ASN A 49 -9.88 10.64 -3.38
N LYS A 50 -10.43 9.49 -3.80
CA LYS A 50 -11.70 9.45 -4.56
C LYS A 50 -12.84 10.07 -3.76
N GLN A 51 -12.93 9.74 -2.47
CA GLN A 51 -13.95 10.30 -1.58
C GLN A 51 -13.77 11.81 -1.39
N ARG A 52 -12.53 12.25 -1.18
CA ARG A 52 -12.18 13.68 -1.08
C ARG A 52 -12.53 14.45 -2.34
N TYR A 53 -12.34 13.84 -3.52
CA TYR A 53 -12.73 14.44 -4.81
C TYR A 53 -14.24 14.58 -4.92
N ASN A 54 -14.99 13.53 -4.58
CA ASN A 54 -16.45 13.57 -4.58
C ASN A 54 -17.03 14.58 -3.58
N GLN A 55 -16.28 14.91 -2.53
CA GLN A 55 -16.62 15.94 -1.54
C GLN A 55 -16.17 17.36 -1.95
N GLY A 56 -15.58 17.52 -3.14
CA GLY A 56 -15.07 18.81 -3.62
C GLY A 56 -13.79 19.29 -2.93
N SER A 57 -13.20 18.50 -2.02
CA SER A 57 -12.03 18.90 -1.23
C SER A 57 -10.68 18.78 -1.96
N ILE A 58 -10.65 18.17 -3.16
CA ILE A 58 -9.47 18.10 -4.01
C ILE A 58 -9.82 18.36 -5.48
N LYS A 59 -8.88 18.95 -6.24
CA LYS A 59 -9.09 19.25 -7.66
C LYS A 59 -9.00 17.98 -8.51
N LYS A 60 -9.68 17.97 -9.67
CA LYS A 60 -9.68 16.84 -10.63
C LYS A 60 -8.28 16.39 -11.06
N GLY A 61 -7.36 17.34 -11.25
CA GLY A 61 -5.96 17.06 -11.59
C GLY A 61 -5.23 16.27 -10.50
N GLN A 62 -5.39 16.67 -9.24
CA GLN A 62 -4.79 15.98 -8.09
C GLN A 62 -5.33 14.56 -7.93
N TRP A 63 -6.65 14.38 -8.08
CA TRP A 63 -7.27 13.06 -8.06
C TRP A 63 -6.71 12.12 -9.14
N ARG A 64 -6.67 12.60 -10.39
CA ARG A 64 -6.12 11.82 -11.52
C ARG A 64 -4.66 11.47 -11.31
N PHE A 65 -3.86 12.41 -10.82
CA PHE A 65 -2.45 12.18 -10.52
C PHE A 65 -2.28 11.10 -9.45
N THR A 66 -2.98 11.20 -8.32
CA THR A 66 -2.95 10.15 -7.27
C THR A 66 -3.36 8.79 -7.83
N LEU A 67 -4.40 8.74 -8.66
CA LEU A 67 -4.87 7.49 -9.24
C LEU A 67 -3.80 6.84 -10.12
N ILE A 68 -3.17 7.61 -11.01
CA ILE A 68 -2.12 7.08 -11.91
C ILE A 68 -0.90 6.62 -11.11
N VAL A 69 -0.37 7.48 -10.24
CA VAL A 69 0.82 7.16 -9.43
C VAL A 69 0.53 6.00 -8.50
N GLY A 70 -0.65 5.97 -7.88
CA GLY A 70 -1.05 4.89 -6.97
C GLY A 70 -1.19 3.55 -7.68
N LEU A 71 -1.74 3.52 -8.90
CA LEU A 71 -1.83 2.28 -9.69
C LEU A 71 -0.44 1.75 -10.07
N ILE A 72 0.47 2.63 -10.51
CA ILE A 72 1.86 2.26 -10.80
C ILE A 72 2.53 1.71 -9.55
N ALA A 73 2.39 2.39 -8.41
CA ALA A 73 2.97 1.95 -7.14
C ALA A 73 2.42 0.58 -6.71
N VAL A 74 1.13 0.32 -6.87
CA VAL A 74 0.53 -0.99 -6.56
C VAL A 74 1.14 -2.09 -7.46
N THR A 75 1.25 -1.86 -8.76
CA THR A 75 1.85 -2.82 -9.69
C THR A 75 3.30 -3.14 -9.33
N LEU A 76 4.10 -2.11 -9.03
CA LEU A 76 5.49 -2.29 -8.60
C LEU A 76 5.60 -3.07 -7.28
N ASN A 77 4.69 -2.81 -6.33
CA ASN A 77 4.66 -3.54 -5.07
C ASN A 77 4.26 -5.01 -5.25
N ILE A 78 3.32 -5.31 -6.15
CA ILE A 78 2.97 -6.69 -6.48
C ILE A 78 4.16 -7.39 -7.14
N ALA A 79 4.82 -6.76 -8.12
CA ALA A 79 5.99 -7.32 -8.79
C ALA A 79 7.15 -7.57 -7.81
N ALA A 80 7.42 -6.62 -6.92
CA ALA A 80 8.43 -6.76 -5.87
C ALA A 80 8.06 -7.88 -4.89
N GLY A 81 6.80 -7.96 -4.45
CA GLY A 81 6.32 -9.05 -3.60
C GLY A 81 6.50 -10.41 -4.24
N THR A 82 6.09 -10.57 -5.50
CA THR A 82 6.27 -11.82 -6.24
C THR A 82 7.75 -12.18 -6.42
N SER A 83 8.61 -11.21 -6.76
CA SER A 83 10.06 -11.43 -6.88
C SER A 83 10.67 -11.95 -5.57
N GLN A 84 10.26 -11.38 -4.44
CA GLN A 84 10.72 -11.81 -3.12
C GLN A 84 10.25 -13.24 -2.77
N LEU A 85 9.03 -13.62 -3.17
CA LEU A 85 8.56 -15.00 -3.02
C LEU A 85 9.40 -15.97 -3.87
N ILE A 86 9.66 -15.63 -5.13
CA ILE A 86 10.46 -16.48 -6.03
C ILE A 86 11.85 -16.71 -5.44
N VAL A 87 12.51 -15.66 -4.92
CA VAL A 87 13.84 -15.79 -4.30
C VAL A 87 13.78 -16.58 -2.98
N ALA A 88 12.70 -16.48 -2.21
CA ALA A 88 12.57 -17.20 -0.94
C ALA A 88 12.26 -18.70 -1.10
N PHE A 89 11.69 -19.12 -2.24
CA PHE A 89 11.30 -20.50 -2.52
C PHE A 89 12.19 -21.22 -3.56
N ASN A 90 13.21 -20.55 -4.10
CA ASN A 90 14.29 -21.14 -4.90
C ASN A 90 15.54 -21.32 -4.02
#